data_AF-X0ZVT1-F1
#
_entry.id   AF-X0ZVT1-F1
#
_cell.length_a   1.000
_cell.length_b   1.000
_cell.length_c   1.000
_cell.angle_alpha   90.00
_cell.angle_beta   90.00
_cell.angle_gamma   90.00
#
_symmetry.space_group_name_H-M   'P 1'
#
loop_
_entity.id
_entity.type
_entity.pdbx_description
1 polymer ?
#
loop_
_entity_poly.entity_id
_entity_poly.type
_entity_poly.pdbx_seq_one_letter_code
_entity_poly.pdbx_strand_id
1 'polypeptide(L)'
;PTKQKILTNIAELKKIKKEITQKFDELKGKLNLKYLLREALQSKSPLIFCACLLLILILLVKKITEGVAEIKLISQVIPHTTTNIYAELTLIVFAGMCLGVLAKYVSKVPTTYGNNDLGEYTNYIQTYNQYVSEMDKEEQKSLLGFLKETLDEINIKNKK
;
A
#
# COMPACT_ATOMS: atom_id res chain seq x y z
N PRO A 1 8.77 -19.33 10.82
CA PRO A 1 9.88 -18.81 9.98
C PRO A 1 11.22 -18.68 10.74
N THR A 2 12.34 -18.94 10.08
CA THR A 2 13.70 -18.77 10.65
C THR A 2 14.02 -17.28 10.81
N LYS A 3 14.80 -16.90 11.85
CA LYS A 3 15.23 -15.51 12.10
C LYS A 3 15.85 -14.84 10.85
N GLN A 4 16.55 -15.63 10.04
CA GLN A 4 17.19 -15.17 8.81
C GLN A 4 16.17 -14.77 7.73
N LYS A 5 15.08 -15.54 7.57
CA LYS A 5 13.97 -15.19 6.65
C LYS A 5 13.34 -13.84 7.02
N ILE A 6 13.14 -13.58 8.32
CA ILE A 6 12.55 -12.32 8.81
C ILE A 6 13.46 -11.12 8.50
N LEU A 7 14.78 -11.25 8.75
CA LEU A 7 15.73 -10.18 8.47
C LEU A 7 15.82 -9.86 6.97
N THR A 8 15.83 -10.89 6.11
CA THR A 8 15.78 -10.72 4.66
C THR A 8 14.50 -10.01 4.22
N ASN A 9 13.35 -10.43 4.73
CA ASN A 9 12.07 -9.78 4.43
C ASN A 9 12.07 -8.30 4.80
N ILE A 10 12.57 -7.93 5.99
CA ILE A 10 12.65 -6.53 6.43
C ILE A 10 13.55 -5.71 5.51
N ALA A 11 14.71 -6.25 5.12
CA ALA A 11 15.64 -5.56 4.24
C ALA A 11 15.05 -5.33 2.84
N GLU A 12 14.37 -6.35 2.28
CA GLU A 12 13.67 -6.23 1.00
C GLU A 12 12.55 -5.18 1.07
N LEU A 13 11.71 -5.24 2.10
CA LEU A 13 10.62 -4.28 2.30
C LEU A 13 11.12 -2.83 2.33
N LYS A 14 12.24 -2.57 3.04
CA LYS A 14 12.87 -1.24 3.06
C LYS A 14 13.38 -0.80 1.69
N LYS A 15 14.02 -1.72 0.95
CA LYS A 15 14.52 -1.45 -0.41
C LYS A 15 13.37 -1.08 -1.35
N ILE A 16 12.30 -1.87 -1.34
CA ILE A 16 11.11 -1.66 -2.17
C ILE A 16 10.42 -0.33 -1.85
N LYS A 17 10.33 0.02 -0.55
CA LYS A 17 9.78 1.32 -0.15
C LYS A 17 10.49 2.47 -0.82
N LYS A 18 11.83 2.44 -0.80
CA LYS A 18 12.68 3.45 -1.42
C LYS A 18 12.49 3.49 -2.94
N GLU A 19 12.52 2.34 -3.60
CA GLU A 19 12.36 2.23 -5.06
C GLU A 19 11.00 2.76 -5.55
N ILE A 20 9.91 2.33 -4.91
CA ILE A 20 8.55 2.75 -5.31
C ILE A 20 8.34 4.23 -5.04
N THR A 21 8.77 4.73 -3.87
CA THR A 21 8.64 6.16 -3.54
C THR A 21 9.38 7.02 -4.57
N GLN A 22 10.63 6.65 -4.91
CA GLN A 22 11.41 7.36 -5.90
C GLN A 22 10.74 7.33 -7.29
N LYS A 23 10.30 6.17 -7.76
CA LYS A 23 9.59 6.06 -9.04
C LYS A 23 8.30 6.89 -9.07
N PHE A 24 7.58 6.92 -7.96
CA PHE A 24 6.35 7.70 -7.84
C PHE A 24 6.63 9.20 -7.93
N ASP A 25 7.71 9.68 -7.31
CA ASP A 25 8.16 11.07 -7.40
C ASP A 25 8.64 11.43 -8.82
N GLU A 26 9.36 10.51 -9.49
CA GLU A 26 9.84 10.66 -10.88
C GLU A 26 8.70 10.81 -11.90
N LEU A 27 7.53 10.23 -11.62
CA LEU A 27 6.36 10.38 -12.48
C LEU A 27 5.80 11.81 -12.52
N LYS A 28 6.30 12.75 -11.70
CA LYS A 28 6.06 14.22 -11.76
C LYS A 28 4.62 14.61 -12.15
N GLY A 29 3.63 13.95 -11.58
CA GLY A 29 2.22 14.26 -11.82
C GLY A 29 1.52 13.44 -12.90
N LYS A 30 2.23 12.82 -13.86
CA LYS A 30 1.62 11.88 -14.82
C LYS A 30 1.18 10.62 -14.09
N LEU A 31 -0.12 10.47 -13.86
CA LEU A 31 -0.70 9.34 -13.15
C LEU A 31 -0.72 8.08 -14.05
N ASN A 32 0.44 7.60 -14.53
CA ASN A 32 0.52 6.33 -15.24
C ASN A 32 0.58 5.17 -14.24
N LEU A 33 -0.52 5.00 -13.52
CA LEU A 33 -0.71 4.03 -12.46
C LEU A 33 -0.51 2.59 -12.92
N LYS A 34 -0.99 2.31 -14.13
CA LYS A 34 -0.85 1.02 -14.79
C LYS A 34 0.61 0.65 -14.97
N TYR A 35 1.46 1.60 -15.38
CA TYR A 35 2.89 1.37 -15.53
C TYR A 35 3.56 1.08 -14.18
N LEU A 36 3.27 1.88 -13.16
CA LEU A 36 3.89 1.73 -11.85
C LEU A 36 3.46 0.43 -11.14
N LEU A 37 2.17 0.06 -11.23
CA LEU A 37 1.67 -1.22 -10.74
C LEU A 37 2.27 -2.39 -11.54
N ARG A 38 2.26 -2.34 -12.88
CA ARG A 38 2.82 -3.41 -13.70
C ARG A 38 4.31 -3.65 -13.41
N GLU A 39 5.11 -2.61 -13.31
CA GLU A 39 6.54 -2.75 -13.01
C GLU A 39 6.80 -3.16 -11.55
N ALA A 40 6.10 -2.57 -10.59
CA ALA A 40 6.34 -2.86 -9.17
C ALA A 40 5.86 -4.26 -8.77
N LEU A 41 4.87 -4.81 -9.50
CA LEU A 41 4.22 -6.08 -9.21
C LEU A 41 4.68 -7.24 -10.11
N GLN A 42 5.46 -6.99 -11.16
CA GLN A 42 6.06 -8.07 -11.95
C GLN A 42 7.10 -8.83 -11.14
N SER A 43 6.82 -10.11 -10.87
CA SER A 43 7.75 -11.13 -10.34
C SER A 43 8.33 -10.82 -8.95
N LYS A 44 7.48 -10.67 -7.94
CA LYS A 44 7.94 -10.59 -6.53
C LYS A 44 7.13 -11.54 -5.65
N SER A 45 7.72 -11.98 -4.53
CA SER A 45 7.05 -12.90 -3.58
C SER A 45 5.74 -12.29 -3.05
N PRO A 46 4.79 -13.11 -2.53
CA PRO A 46 3.50 -12.62 -2.04
C PRO A 46 3.60 -11.44 -1.06
N LEU A 47 4.52 -11.53 -0.08
CA LEU A 47 4.78 -10.46 0.89
C LEU A 47 5.16 -9.15 0.21
N ILE A 48 6.06 -9.24 -0.76
CA ILE A 48 6.55 -8.07 -1.48
C ILE A 48 5.45 -7.49 -2.37
N PHE A 49 4.70 -8.31 -3.08
CA PHE A 49 3.55 -7.86 -3.87
C PHE A 49 2.59 -7.04 -3.00
N CYS A 50 2.25 -7.55 -1.82
CA CYS A 50 1.33 -6.87 -0.92
C CYS A 50 1.90 -5.55 -0.37
N ALA A 51 3.18 -5.51 -0.02
CA ALA A 51 3.83 -4.28 0.41
C ALA A 51 3.89 -3.22 -0.71
N CYS A 52 4.20 -3.64 -1.94
CA CYS A 52 4.17 -2.79 -3.12
C CYS A 52 2.78 -2.18 -3.30
N LEU A 53 1.73 -3.01 -3.28
CA LEU A 53 0.37 -2.56 -3.50
C LEU A 53 -0.09 -1.57 -2.42
N LEU A 54 0.15 -1.88 -1.14
CA LEU A 54 -0.18 -0.99 -0.02
C LEU A 54 0.49 0.38 -0.16
N LEU A 55 1.78 0.40 -0.48
CA LEU A 55 2.52 1.65 -0.64
C LEU A 55 1.96 2.49 -1.79
N ILE A 56 1.64 1.84 -2.92
CA ILE A 56 1.05 2.52 -4.08
C ILE A 56 -0.32 3.10 -3.72
N LEU A 57 -1.19 2.34 -3.05
CA LEU A 57 -2.50 2.81 -2.60
C LEU A 57 -2.39 4.04 -1.69
N ILE A 58 -1.46 4.02 -0.73
CA ILE A 58 -1.21 5.14 0.19
C ILE A 58 -0.74 6.39 -0.56
N LEU A 59 0.22 6.23 -1.47
CA LEU A 59 0.74 7.34 -2.27
C LEU A 59 -0.34 7.96 -3.16
N LEU A 60 -1.25 7.12 -3.69
CA LEU A 60 -2.39 7.57 -4.48
C LEU A 60 -3.42 8.33 -3.69
N VAL A 61 -3.84 7.78 -2.55
CA VAL A 61 -4.78 8.47 -1.67
C VAL A 61 -4.21 9.83 -1.27
N LYS A 62 -2.93 9.89 -0.87
CA LYS A 62 -2.24 11.15 -0.56
C LYS A 62 -2.26 12.13 -1.74
N LYS A 63 -1.99 11.66 -2.96
CA LYS A 63 -1.94 12.50 -4.16
C LYS A 63 -3.31 13.04 -4.54
N ILE A 64 -4.34 12.19 -4.60
CA ILE A 64 -5.68 12.56 -5.07
C ILE A 64 -6.43 13.43 -4.06
N THR A 65 -6.16 13.24 -2.77
CA THR A 65 -6.78 14.03 -1.70
C THR A 65 -6.01 15.32 -1.41
N GLU A 66 -4.88 15.55 -2.11
CA GLU A 66 -3.97 16.69 -1.92
C GLU A 66 -3.58 16.91 -0.45
N GLY A 67 -3.53 15.84 0.35
CA GLY A 67 -3.36 15.95 1.78
C GLY A 67 -3.28 14.62 2.50
N VAL A 68 -3.31 14.69 3.83
CA VAL A 68 -3.18 13.52 4.71
C VAL A 68 -4.37 13.29 5.63
N ALA A 69 -5.44 14.09 5.51
CA ALA A 69 -6.62 13.94 6.35
C ALA A 69 -7.27 12.56 6.16
N GLU A 70 -7.47 12.15 4.90
CA GLU A 70 -8.05 10.84 4.57
C GLU A 70 -7.10 9.70 4.99
N ILE A 71 -5.77 9.86 4.80
CA ILE A 71 -4.76 8.90 5.29
C ILE A 71 -4.83 8.74 6.82
N LYS A 72 -4.94 9.85 7.56
CA LYS A 72 -5.08 9.83 9.02
C LYS A 72 -6.36 9.11 9.44
N LEU A 73 -7.47 9.37 8.76
CA LEU A 73 -8.75 8.74 9.04
C LEU A 73 -8.65 7.22 8.86
N ILE A 74 -8.20 6.75 7.69
CA ILE A 74 -8.11 5.30 7.42
C ILE A 74 -7.04 4.61 8.28
N SER A 75 -6.01 5.33 8.73
CA SER A 75 -4.99 4.75 9.63
C SER A 75 -5.53 4.37 11.01
N GLN A 76 -6.70 4.89 11.41
CA GLN A 76 -7.34 4.54 12.69
C GLN A 76 -7.82 3.09 12.75
N VAL A 77 -7.96 2.41 11.60
CA VAL A 77 -8.30 0.98 11.56
C VAL A 77 -7.15 0.08 12.02
N ILE A 78 -5.94 0.63 12.10
CA ILE A 78 -4.76 -0.11 12.54
C ILE A 78 -4.77 -0.14 14.07
N PRO A 79 -4.87 -1.33 14.69
CA PRO A 79 -4.88 -1.43 16.14
C PRO A 79 -3.58 -0.88 16.73
N HIS A 80 -3.69 -0.20 17.87
CA HIS A 80 -2.54 0.38 18.57
C HIS A 80 -1.49 -0.69 18.92
N THR A 81 -1.95 -1.91 19.23
CA THR A 81 -1.13 -3.08 19.45
C THR A 81 -1.05 -3.94 18.19
N THR A 82 0.17 -4.22 17.71
CA THR A 82 0.43 -5.14 16.60
C THR A 82 0.36 -6.60 17.08
N THR A 83 -0.78 -6.99 17.66
CA THR A 83 -1.04 -8.40 17.98
C THR A 83 -1.41 -9.13 16.70
N ASN A 84 -0.94 -10.37 16.57
CA ASN A 84 -1.10 -11.18 15.35
C ASN A 84 -2.57 -11.52 15.04
N ILE A 85 -3.44 -11.44 16.06
CA ILE A 85 -4.82 -11.95 16.01
C ILE A 85 -5.65 -11.28 14.91
N TYR A 86 -5.38 -10.01 14.60
CA TYR A 86 -6.16 -9.24 13.63
C TYR A 86 -5.34 -8.74 12.43
N ALA A 87 -4.11 -9.23 12.24
CA ALA A 87 -3.22 -8.70 11.21
C ALA A 87 -3.82 -8.83 9.80
N GLU A 88 -4.31 -10.01 9.44
CA GLU A 88 -5.00 -10.27 8.17
C GLU A 88 -6.18 -9.31 7.95
N LEU A 89 -7.10 -9.25 8.93
CA LEU A 89 -8.30 -8.41 8.84
C LEU A 89 -7.93 -6.93 8.69
N THR A 90 -6.99 -6.43 9.49
CA THR A 90 -6.53 -5.04 9.40
C THR A 90 -5.95 -4.74 8.02
N LEU A 91 -5.12 -5.64 7.47
CA LEU A 91 -4.50 -5.48 6.16
C LEU A 91 -5.53 -5.44 5.03
N ILE A 92 -6.54 -6.32 5.07
CA ILE A 92 -7.62 -6.37 4.07
C ILE A 92 -8.51 -5.13 4.18
N VAL A 93 -8.96 -4.78 5.38
CA VAL A 93 -9.83 -3.63 5.60
C VAL A 93 -9.14 -2.33 5.21
N PHE A 94 -7.85 -2.16 5.55
CA PHE A 94 -7.09 -0.98 5.16
C PHE A 94 -7.00 -0.82 3.64
N ALA A 95 -6.69 -1.90 2.91
CA ALA A 95 -6.65 -1.87 1.44
C ALA A 95 -8.02 -1.50 0.85
N GLY A 96 -9.11 -2.08 1.38
CA GLY A 96 -10.47 -1.74 1.01
C GLY A 96 -10.83 -0.28 1.27
N MET A 97 -10.42 0.29 2.41
CA MET A 97 -10.63 1.70 2.73
C MET A 97 -9.87 2.62 1.77
N CYS A 98 -8.63 2.29 1.41
CA CYS A 98 -7.87 3.02 0.38
C CYS A 98 -8.66 3.05 -0.94
N LEU A 99 -9.17 1.90 -1.41
CA LEU A 99 -9.99 1.86 -2.62
C LEU A 99 -11.27 2.68 -2.50
N GLY A 100 -11.96 2.63 -1.36
CA GLY A 100 -13.15 3.44 -1.11
C GLY A 100 -12.86 4.94 -1.24
N VAL A 101 -11.71 5.39 -0.74
CA VAL A 101 -11.24 6.77 -0.94
C VAL A 101 -10.93 7.01 -2.42
N LEU A 102 -10.19 6.14 -3.10
CA LEU A 102 -9.91 6.31 -4.53
C LEU A 102 -11.21 6.39 -5.35
N ALA A 103 -12.20 5.57 -5.04
CA ALA A 103 -13.52 5.57 -5.68
C ALA A 103 -14.28 6.87 -5.44
N LYS A 104 -14.28 7.40 -4.21
CA LYS A 104 -14.90 8.69 -3.88
C LYS A 104 -14.33 9.84 -4.70
N TYR A 105 -13.04 9.81 -5.02
CA TYR A 105 -12.36 10.90 -5.75
C TYR A 105 -12.08 10.58 -7.22
N VAL A 106 -12.51 9.42 -7.75
CA VAL A 106 -12.21 9.00 -9.13
C VAL A 106 -12.74 9.97 -10.18
N SER A 107 -13.90 10.59 -9.91
CA SER A 107 -14.53 11.60 -10.77
C SER A 107 -13.78 12.93 -10.79
N LYS A 108 -12.88 13.17 -9.83
CA LYS A 108 -12.05 14.38 -9.74
C LYS A 108 -10.68 14.22 -10.41
N VAL A 109 -10.32 13.01 -10.84
CA VAL A 109 -9.07 12.77 -11.56
C VAL A 109 -9.29 13.11 -13.04
N PRO A 110 -8.56 14.10 -13.62
CA PRO A 110 -8.68 14.43 -15.03
C PRO A 110 -8.39 13.20 -15.91
N THR A 111 -9.34 12.82 -16.77
CA THR A 111 -9.24 11.68 -17.69
C THR A 111 -8.18 11.84 -18.78
N THR A 112 -7.58 13.04 -18.87
CA THR A 112 -6.48 13.38 -19.78
C THR A 112 -5.19 12.57 -19.53
N TYR A 113 -5.07 11.86 -18.40
CA TYR A 113 -3.87 11.10 -18.03
C TYR A 113 -4.01 9.58 -18.06
N GLY A 114 -5.16 9.04 -18.44
CA GLY A 114 -5.39 7.59 -18.51
C GLY A 114 -6.78 7.17 -18.05
N ASN A 115 -7.13 5.91 -18.34
CA ASN A 115 -8.40 5.32 -17.96
C ASN A 115 -8.49 5.23 -16.43
N ASN A 116 -9.38 6.00 -15.80
CA ASN A 116 -9.60 5.98 -14.34
C ASN A 116 -10.46 4.79 -13.90
N ASP A 117 -10.43 3.69 -14.66
CA ASP A 117 -11.27 2.53 -14.40
C ASP A 117 -10.77 1.81 -13.14
N LEU A 118 -11.60 1.85 -12.09
CA LEU A 118 -11.31 1.17 -10.84
C LEU A 118 -11.31 -0.36 -11.02
N GLY A 119 -11.93 -0.87 -12.09
CA GLY A 119 -11.95 -2.28 -12.46
C GLY A 119 -10.55 -2.88 -12.63
N GLU A 120 -9.58 -2.08 -13.08
CA GLU A 120 -8.18 -2.55 -13.20
C GLU A 120 -7.53 -2.81 -11.81
N TYR A 121 -7.98 -2.15 -10.74
CA TYR A 121 -7.45 -2.38 -9.38
C TYR A 121 -8.10 -3.59 -8.70
N THR A 122 -9.32 -3.97 -9.11
CA THR A 122 -10.06 -5.08 -8.51
C THR A 122 -9.27 -6.39 -8.58
N ASN A 123 -8.62 -6.67 -9.71
CA ASN A 123 -7.79 -7.88 -9.86
C ASN A 123 -6.58 -7.86 -8.93
N TYR A 124 -5.88 -6.73 -8.81
CA TYR A 124 -4.74 -6.61 -7.89
C TYR A 124 -5.16 -6.76 -6.42
N ILE A 125 -6.35 -6.29 -6.08
CA ILE A 125 -6.90 -6.39 -4.72
C ILE A 125 -7.36 -7.81 -4.41
N GLN A 126 -7.95 -8.51 -5.37
CA GLN A 126 -8.26 -9.94 -5.22
C GLN A 126 -6.98 -10.74 -4.98
N THR A 127 -5.94 -10.53 -5.80
CA THR A 127 -4.63 -11.16 -5.60
C THR A 127 -4.02 -10.79 -4.24
N TYR A 128 -4.12 -9.52 -3.83
CA TYR A 128 -3.65 -9.07 -2.53
C TYR A 128 -4.35 -9.78 -1.37
N ASN A 129 -5.69 -9.87 -1.40
CA ASN A 129 -6.46 -10.55 -0.37
C ASN A 129 -6.07 -12.02 -0.29
N GLN A 130 -5.95 -12.69 -1.45
CA GLN A 130 -5.50 -14.08 -1.51
C GLN A 130 -4.11 -14.25 -0.88
N TYR A 131 -3.14 -13.43 -1.27
CA TYR A 131 -1.78 -13.49 -0.73
C TYR A 131 -1.72 -13.20 0.77
N VAL A 132 -2.51 -12.24 1.25
CA VAL A 132 -2.57 -11.92 2.69
C VAL A 132 -3.15 -13.09 3.50
N SER A 133 -4.18 -13.78 2.98
CA SER A 133 -4.75 -14.97 3.61
C SER A 133 -3.84 -16.20 3.55
N GLU A 134 -2.99 -16.31 2.51
CA GLU A 134 -2.02 -17.42 2.36
C GLU A 134 -0.72 -17.20 3.16
N MET A 135 -0.41 -15.95 3.55
CA MET A 135 0.79 -15.60 4.30
C MET A 135 0.82 -16.23 5.69
N ASP A 136 2.03 -16.59 6.14
CA ASP A 136 2.20 -17.00 7.53
C ASP A 136 2.02 -15.81 8.49
N LYS A 137 1.73 -16.12 9.75
CA LYS A 137 1.48 -15.15 10.82
C LYS A 137 2.60 -14.12 11.01
N GLU A 138 3.86 -14.48 10.74
CA GLU A 138 4.98 -13.54 10.86
C GLU A 138 5.14 -12.68 9.61
N GLU A 139 4.78 -13.19 8.44
CA GLU A 139 4.68 -12.42 7.19
C GLU A 139 3.58 -11.37 7.29
N GLN A 140 2.38 -11.74 7.75
CA GLN A 140 1.29 -10.80 8.02
C GLN A 140 1.70 -9.71 9.01
N LYS A 141 2.39 -10.10 10.10
CA LYS A 141 2.92 -9.16 11.09
C LYS A 141 3.99 -8.23 10.49
N SER A 142 4.87 -8.75 9.64
CA SER A 142 5.89 -7.96 8.96
C SER A 142 5.26 -6.94 8.01
N LEU A 143 4.23 -7.34 7.26
CA LEU A 143 3.47 -6.47 6.36
C LEU A 143 2.70 -5.38 7.13
N LEU A 144 2.08 -5.74 8.26
CA LEU A 144 1.40 -4.77 9.13
C LEU A 144 2.41 -3.79 9.76
N GLY A 145 3.58 -4.26 10.16
CA GLY A 145 4.67 -3.41 10.64
C GLY A 145 5.12 -2.41 9.58
N PHE A 146 5.35 -2.89 8.35
CA PHE A 146 5.66 -2.06 7.19
C PHE A 146 4.60 -0.98 6.92
N LEU A 147 3.31 -1.37 6.98
CA LEU A 147 2.19 -0.44 6.82
C LEU A 147 2.22 0.66 7.89
N LYS A 148 2.37 0.28 9.16
CA LYS A 148 2.42 1.21 10.30
C LYS A 148 3.58 2.19 10.18
N GLU A 149 4.80 1.70 9.92
CA GLU A 149 5.99 2.54 9.70
C GLU A 149 5.78 3.53 8.53
N THR A 150 5.14 3.08 7.45
CA THR A 150 4.84 3.92 6.29
C THR A 150 3.87 5.05 6.64
N LEU A 151 2.82 4.76 7.40
CA LEU A 151 1.85 5.77 7.82
C LEU A 151 2.43 6.75 8.85
N ASP A 152 3.25 6.25 9.78
CA ASP A 152 3.95 7.09 10.76
C ASP A 152 4.89 8.09 10.08
N GLU A 153 5.67 7.66 9.08
CA GLU A 153 6.52 8.56 8.29
C GLU A 153 5.72 9.66 7.56
N ILE A 154 4.55 9.31 7.00
CA ILE A 154 3.68 10.28 6.35
C ILE A 154 3.13 11.27 7.39
N ASN A 155 2.73 10.80 8.56
CA ASN A 155 2.20 11.64 9.64
C ASN A 155 3.27 12.58 10.23
N ILE A 156 4.50 12.12 10.39
CA ILE A 156 5.63 12.93 10.90
C ILE A 156 6.03 14.02 9.88
N LYS A 157 6.10 13.68 8.59
CA LYS A 157 6.48 14.63 7.54
C LYS A 157 5.49 15.81 7.35
N ASN A 158 4.25 15.70 7.85
CA ASN A 158 3.25 16.77 7.80
C ASN A 158 3.10 17.56 9.11
N LYS A 159 3.94 17.29 10.13
CA LYS A 159 4.04 18.12 11.35
C LYS A 159 5.10 19.24 11.22
N LYS A 160 5.82 19.29 10.11
CA LYS A 160 6.75 20.36 9.72
C LYS A 160 6.15 21.12 8.55
#